data_AF-A0A8X7TW61-F1
#
_entry.id   AF-A0A8X7TW61-F1
#
_cell.length_a   1.000
_cell.length_b   1.000
_cell.length_c   1.000
_cell.angle_alpha   90.00
_cell.angle_beta   90.00
_cell.angle_gamma   90.00
#
_symmetry.space_group_name_H-M   'P 1'
#
loop_
_entity.id
_entity.type
_entity.pdbx_description
1 polymer ?
#
loop_
_entity_poly.entity_id
_entity_poly.type
_entity_poly.pdbx_seq_one_letter_code
_entity_poly.pdbx_strand_id
1 'polypeptide(L)' 'MVVGSGGFEEFKLLERLGEGKKATAVIGEVADELGTELVVMSMEAIHSKFIDANLLAEFIPCPVLLLPL' A
#
# COMPACT_ATOMS: atom_id res chain seq x y z
N MET A 1 16.16 3.72 -27.54
CA MET A 1 14.97 2.97 -27.09
C MET A 1 15.42 2.08 -25.96
N VAL A 2 15.23 2.51 -24.71
CA VAL A 2 15.57 1.68 -23.54
C VAL A 2 14.30 0.95 -23.16
N VAL A 3 14.24 -0.35 -23.45
CA VAL A 3 13.20 -1.23 -22.90
C VAL A 3 13.78 -1.74 -21.59
N GLY A 4 13.38 -1.11 -20.49
CA GLY A 4 13.78 -1.56 -19.15
C GLY A 4 13.06 -2.87 -18.83
N SER A 5 13.78 -3.97 -18.83
CA SER A 5 13.35 -5.26 -18.27
C SER A 5 13.45 -5.18 -16.74
N GLY A 6 12.70 -4.27 -16.12
CA GLY A 6 12.58 -4.13 -14.68
C GLY A 6 11.28 -4.76 -14.21
N GLY A 7 11.32 -6.04 -13.88
CA GLY A 7 10.26 -6.70 -13.10
C GLY A 7 10.53 -6.54 -11.60
N PHE A 8 9.47 -6.53 -10.78
CA PHE A 8 9.61 -6.66 -9.32
C PHE A 8 10.15 -8.06 -9.01
N GLU A 9 11.40 -8.18 -8.56
CA GLU A 9 12.04 -9.48 -8.28
C GLU A 9 11.79 -9.98 -6.84
N GLU A 10 11.33 -9.12 -5.92
CA GLU A 10 10.99 -9.48 -4.55
C GLU A 10 9.58 -9.00 -4.18
N PHE A 11 8.58 -9.87 -4.39
CA PHE A 11 7.24 -9.65 -3.86
C PHE A 11 6.94 -10.72 -2.80
N LYS A 12 6.47 -10.27 -1.64
CA LYS A 12 6.00 -11.14 -0.57
C LYS A 12 4.49 -11.00 -0.47
N LEU A 13 3.74 -12.05 -0.82
CA LEU A 13 2.31 -12.08 -0.60
C LEU A 13 2.05 -12.14 0.92
N LEU A 14 1.44 -11.09 1.47
CA LEU A 14 1.07 -11.00 2.87
C LEU A 14 -0.46 -10.98 2.98
N GLU A 15 -1.05 -12.15 3.24
CA GLU A 15 -2.47 -12.25 3.59
C GLU A 15 -2.62 -12.12 5.11
N ARG A 16 -2.71 -10.88 5.61
CA ARG A 16 -3.16 -10.62 6.99
C ARG A 16 -4.68 -10.48 6.99
N LEU A 17 -5.38 -11.52 7.44
CA LEU A 17 -6.80 -11.45 7.78
C LEU A 17 -6.95 -10.40 8.89
N GLY A 18 -7.50 -9.24 8.56
CA GLY A 18 -7.69 -8.14 9.50
C GLY A 18 -8.60 -8.58 10.64
N GLU A 19 -8.02 -8.83 11.82
CA GLU A 19 -8.72 -9.09 13.08
C GLU A 19 -9.43 -7.82 13.56
N GLY A 20 -10.42 -7.33 12.81
CA GLY A 20 -11.17 -6.11 13.12
C GLY A 20 -10.39 -4.79 12.97
N LYS A 21 -9.11 -4.82 12.59
CA LYS A 21 -8.33 -3.60 12.28
C LYS A 21 -8.74 -3.03 10.92
N LYS A 22 -8.80 -1.69 10.82
CA LYS A 22 -9.02 -0.99 9.55
C LYS A 22 -7.91 -1.35 8.56
N ALA A 23 -8.25 -1.55 7.29
CA ALA A 23 -7.30 -1.91 6.23
C ALA A 23 -6.06 -1.00 6.20
N THR A 24 -6.24 0.31 6.40
CA THR A 24 -5.16 1.30 6.47
C THR A 24 -4.13 1.00 7.57
N ALA A 25 -4.59 0.58 8.76
CA ALA A 25 -3.69 0.27 9.88
C ALA A 25 -2.82 -0.94 9.58
N VAL A 26 -3.40 -1.97 8.92
CA VAL A 26 -2.65 -3.16 8.50
C VAL A 26 -1.58 -2.78 7.47
N ILE A 27 -1.89 -1.89 6.52
CA ILE A 27 -0.90 -1.42 5.53
C ILE A 27 0.23 -0.66 6.22
N GLY A 28 -0.09 0.22 7.17
CA GLY A 28 0.91 0.96 7.95
C GLY A 28 1.83 0.04 8.76
N GLU A 29 1.26 -0.94 9.46
CA GLU A 29 2.02 -1.94 10.22
C GLU A 29 2.96 -2.76 9.31
N VAL A 30 2.46 -3.19 8.15
CA VAL A 30 3.28 -3.94 7.18
C VAL A 30 4.37 -3.07 6.57
N ALA A 31 4.07 -1.80 6.26
CA ALA A 31 5.05 -0.87 5.72
C ALA A 31 6.18 -0.58 6.73
N ASP A 32 5.86 -0.47 8.01
CA ASP A 32 6.83 -0.30 9.09
C ASP A 32 7.67 -1.58 9.31
N GLU A 33 7.02 -2.75 9.40
CA GLU A 33 7.70 -4.04 9.59
C GLU A 33 8.69 -4.38 8.46
N LEU A 34 8.36 -4.00 7.21
CA LEU A 34 9.20 -4.23 6.04
C LEU A 34 10.21 -3.10 5.80
N GLY A 35 10.13 -1.98 6.54
CA GLY A 35 10.97 -0.80 6.31
C GLY A 35 10.75 -0.18 4.92
N THR A 36 9.51 -0.19 4.43
CA THR A 36 9.18 0.22 3.07
C THR A 36 9.24 1.74 2.90
N GLU A 37 9.95 2.21 1.87
CA GLU A 37 10.09 3.65 1.60
C GLU A 37 8.96 4.23 0.71
N LEU A 38 8.11 3.38 0.12
CA LEU A 38 7.01 3.79 -0.76
C LEU A 38 5.89 2.74 -0.73
N VAL A 39 4.64 3.21 -0.57
CA VAL A 39 3.44 2.38 -0.78
C VAL A 39 2.82 2.74 -2.11
N VAL A 40 2.61 1.75 -2.98
CA VAL A 40 1.90 1.92 -4.26
C VAL A 40 0.55 1.23 -4.17
N MET A 41 -0.52 1.96 -4.50
CA MET A 41 -1.88 1.42 -4.41
C MET A 41 -2.81 2.03 -5.48
N SER A 42 -3.84 1.27 -5.87
CA SER A 42 -4.85 1.75 -6.81
C SER A 42 -5.80 2.77 -6.15
N MET A 43 -6.16 3.84 -6.88
CA MET A 43 -7.22 4.76 -6.46
C MET A 43 -8.57 4.06 -6.26
N GLU A 44 -8.81 2.91 -6.88
CA GLU A 44 -10.06 2.16 -6.74
C GLU A 44 -10.35 1.75 -5.30
N ALA A 45 -9.32 1.44 -4.50
CA ALA A 45 -9.48 1.06 -3.11
C ALA A 45 -10.04 2.22 -2.25
N ILE A 46 -9.71 3.45 -2.62
CA ILE A 46 -10.24 4.67 -1.97
C ILE A 46 -11.65 4.95 -2.49
N HIS A 47 -11.86 4.91 -3.81
CA HIS A 47 -13.17 5.18 -4.42
C HIS A 47 -14.25 4.19 -3.95
N SER A 48 -13.88 2.93 -3.79
CA SER A 48 -14.76 1.88 -3.27
C SER A 48 -14.92 1.91 -1.75
N LYS A 49 -14.34 2.90 -1.07
CA LYS A 49 -14.37 3.10 0.39
C LYS A 49 -13.81 1.94 1.21
N PHE A 50 -12.99 1.07 0.59
CA PHE A 50 -12.27 0.03 1.33
C PHE A 50 -11.16 0.63 2.20
N ILE A 51 -10.58 1.75 1.75
CA ILE A 51 -9.54 2.49 2.46
C ILE A 51 -9.96 3.95 2.57
N ASP A 52 -9.82 4.51 3.78
CA ASP A 52 -9.99 5.93 4.02
C ASP A 52 -8.69 6.67 3.74
N ALA A 53 -8.74 7.62 2.80
CA ALA A 53 -7.58 8.42 2.38
C ALA A 53 -7.01 9.29 3.51
N ASN A 54 -7.85 9.76 4.43
CA ASN A 54 -7.37 10.54 5.57
C ASN A 54 -6.54 9.68 6.50
N LEU A 55 -6.98 8.43 6.71
CA LEU A 55 -6.23 7.48 7.54
C LEU A 55 -4.91 7.09 6.86
N LEU A 56 -4.82 7.06 5.52
CA LEU A 56 -3.53 6.79 4.87
C LEU A 56 -2.48 7.84 5.26
N ALA A 57 -2.86 9.12 5.31
CA ALA A 57 -1.96 10.18 5.73
C ALA A 57 -1.58 10.11 7.22
N GLU A 58 -2.43 9.51 8.06
CA GLU A 58 -2.21 9.38 9.50
C GLU A 58 -1.39 8.13 9.86
N PHE A 59 -1.59 7.02 9.16
CA PHE A 59 -1.07 5.70 9.55
C PHE A 59 0.05 5.16 8.68
N ILE A 60 0.30 5.71 7.50
CA ILE A 60 1.39 5.25 6.63
C ILE A 60 2.66 6.05 6.92
N PRO A 61 3.77 5.40 7.34
CA PRO A 61 5.00 6.08 7.72
C PRO A 61 5.85 6.57 6.52
N CYS A 62 5.35 6.41 5.29
CA CYS A 62 6.07 6.73 4.05
C CYS A 62 5.14 7.28 2.96
N PRO A 63 5.68 7.83 1.86
CA PRO A 63 4.89 8.31 0.74
C PRO A 63 3.97 7.22 0.17
N VAL A 64 2.77 7.64 -0.24
CA VAL A 64 1.79 6.79 -0.93
C VAL A 64 1.63 7.28 -2.38
N LEU A 65 1.94 6.43 -3.35
CA LEU A 65 1.67 6.65 -4.76
C LEU A 65 0.32 6.02 -5.13
N LEU A 66 -0.63 6.88 -5.48
CA LEU A 66 -1.93 6.48 -5.98
C LEU A 66 -1.90 6.37 -7.51
N LEU A 67 -2.03 5.15 -8.01
CA LEU A 67 -2.15 4.92 -9.44
C LEU A 67 -3.59 5.23 -9.88
N PRO A 68 -3.77 6.13 -10.86
CA PRO A 68 -5.07 6.30 -11.51
C PRO A 68 -5.45 5.00 -12.23
N LEU A 69 -6.74 4.74 -12.30
CA LEU A 69 -7.32 3.67 -13.12
C LEU A 69 -7.10 3.95 -14.61
#